data_AF-A0A6U0IXM6-F1
#
_entry.id   AF-A0A6U0IXM6-F1
#
_cell.length_a   1.000
_cell.length_b   1.000
_cell.length_c   1.000
_cell.angle_alpha   90.00
_cell.angle_beta   90.00
_cell.angle_gamma   90.00
#
_symmetry.space_group_name_H-M   'P 1'
#
loop_
_entity.id
_entity.type
_entity.pdbx_description
1 polymer ?
#
loop_
_entity_poly.entity_id
_entity_poly.type
_entity_poly.pdbx_seq_one_letter_code
_entity_poly.pdbx_strand_id
1 'polypeptide(L)'
;CIGCLLMASTIIPLSMDTRVTSERGCDVACQSKFWLISIGFCLAFTALFSKLWRVNKVMKNAQGFRKIKVTPLDVIVPGAILLGCNILVLILWTVMSPLIWEFKTLQYDEFGRPKVQIGACTSHDDGNALAYIGSLLAIDGIAILITLWQAYEARHITTDLSESKYIGLAVVAIFEASFIGVPVIYIVNDQPNAVLFLSSAIIFVSVLAILGFLFGPKYRAYWKK
;
A
#
# COMPACT_ATOMS: atom_id res chain seq x y z
N CYS A 1 11.41 -5.94 2.55
CA CYS A 1 11.61 -6.74 1.32
C CYS A 1 10.39 -7.59 1.00
N ILE A 2 9.98 -8.54 1.86
CA ILE A 2 8.78 -9.38 1.62
C ILE A 2 7.54 -8.53 1.32
N GLY A 3 7.26 -7.51 2.14
CA GLY A 3 6.15 -6.59 1.89
C GLY A 3 6.22 -5.91 0.50
N CYS A 4 7.40 -5.43 0.10
CA CYS A 4 7.61 -4.82 -1.22
C CYS A 4 7.39 -5.83 -2.37
N LEU A 5 7.79 -7.09 -2.20
CA LEU A 5 7.55 -8.14 -3.18
C LEU A 5 6.05 -8.42 -3.34
N LEU A 6 5.31 -8.47 -2.22
CA LEU A 6 3.86 -8.64 -2.25
C LEU A 6 3.16 -7.45 -2.91
N MET A 7 3.56 -6.22 -2.57
CA MET A 7 3.05 -5.03 -3.26
C MET A 7 3.30 -5.09 -4.76
N ALA A 8 4.54 -5.39 -5.18
CA ALA A 8 4.89 -5.52 -6.59
C ALA A 8 4.11 -6.64 -7.29
N SER A 9 3.86 -7.76 -6.61
CA SER A 9 3.08 -8.88 -7.16
C SER A 9 1.63 -8.51 -7.45
N THR A 10 1.09 -7.44 -6.86
CA THR A 10 -0.26 -6.92 -7.15
C THR A 10 -0.43 -6.50 -8.60
N ILE A 11 0.66 -6.14 -9.30
CA ILE A 11 0.61 -5.76 -10.72
C ILE A 11 0.12 -6.95 -11.58
N ILE A 12 0.38 -8.19 -11.15
CA ILE A 12 -0.03 -9.40 -11.87
C ILE A 12 -1.56 -9.51 -11.95
N PRO A 13 -2.32 -9.60 -10.83
CA PRO A 13 -3.78 -9.67 -10.89
C PRO A 13 -4.41 -8.39 -11.46
N LEU A 14 -3.76 -7.23 -11.34
CA LEU A 14 -4.21 -6.00 -12.00
C LEU A 14 -4.20 -6.12 -13.54
N SER A 15 -3.27 -6.88 -14.11
CA SER A 15 -3.15 -7.06 -15.57
C SER A 15 -3.92 -8.24 -16.15
N MET A 16 -4.62 -9.04 -15.32
CA MET A 16 -5.35 -10.21 -15.80
C MET A 16 -6.67 -9.79 -16.47
N ASP A 17 -6.91 -10.33 -17.66
CA ASP A 17 -8.14 -10.19 -18.43
C ASP A 17 -8.50 -11.57 -19.03
N THR A 18 -9.73 -11.71 -19.49
CA THR A 18 -10.32 -12.87 -20.19
C THR A 18 -9.52 -13.35 -21.41
N ARG A 19 -8.63 -12.52 -21.95
CA ARG A 19 -7.67 -12.92 -23.00
C ARG A 19 -6.54 -13.81 -22.48
N VAL A 20 -6.23 -13.70 -21.19
CA VAL A 20 -5.09 -14.36 -20.52
C VAL A 20 -5.57 -15.53 -19.66
N THR A 21 -6.75 -15.44 -19.05
CA THR A 21 -7.29 -16.46 -18.15
C THR A 21 -8.80 -16.63 -18.33
N SER A 22 -9.36 -17.71 -17.77
CA SER A 22 -10.81 -17.91 -17.69
C SER A 22 -11.51 -16.85 -16.82
N GLU A 23 -12.81 -16.63 -17.00
CA GLU A 23 -13.61 -15.70 -16.18
C GLU A 23 -13.43 -15.93 -14.66
N ARG A 24 -13.46 -17.20 -14.22
CA ARG A 24 -13.20 -17.57 -12.82
C ARG A 24 -11.80 -17.14 -12.34
N GLY A 25 -10.83 -17.12 -13.25
CA GLY A 25 -9.49 -16.60 -12.97
C GLY A 25 -9.48 -15.09 -12.79
N CYS A 26 -10.28 -14.36 -13.58
CA CYS A 26 -10.49 -12.93 -13.42
C CYS A 26 -11.20 -12.58 -12.10
N ASP A 27 -12.18 -13.37 -11.66
CA ASP A 27 -12.83 -13.19 -10.35
C ASP A 27 -11.81 -13.26 -9.20
N VAL A 28 -10.94 -14.29 -9.24
CA VAL A 28 -9.88 -14.46 -8.25
C VAL A 28 -8.87 -13.31 -8.32
N ALA A 29 -8.54 -12.83 -9.53
CA ALA A 29 -7.67 -11.67 -9.73
C ALA A 29 -8.29 -10.39 -9.13
N CYS A 30 -9.59 -10.17 -9.33
CA CYS A 30 -10.33 -9.02 -8.80
C CYS A 30 -10.23 -8.90 -7.29
N GLN A 31 -10.35 -10.02 -6.58
CA GLN A 31 -10.28 -10.03 -5.13
C GLN A 31 -8.83 -10.00 -4.62
N SER A 32 -7.94 -10.79 -5.22
CA SER A 32 -6.56 -10.96 -4.75
C SER A 32 -5.73 -9.69 -4.81
N LYS A 33 -6.02 -8.75 -5.73
CA LYS A 33 -5.28 -7.48 -5.82
C LYS A 33 -5.35 -6.67 -4.51
N PHE A 34 -6.51 -6.65 -3.84
CA PHE A 34 -6.69 -5.93 -2.57
C PHE A 34 -5.97 -6.62 -1.41
N TRP A 35 -5.95 -7.96 -1.42
CA TRP A 35 -5.19 -8.74 -0.44
C TRP A 35 -3.69 -8.52 -0.55
N LEU A 36 -3.14 -8.60 -1.77
CA LEU A 36 -1.70 -8.45 -1.99
C LEU A 36 -1.21 -7.05 -1.64
N ILE A 37 -1.93 -6.01 -2.05
CA ILE A 37 -1.53 -4.62 -1.77
C ILE A 37 -1.60 -4.32 -0.28
N SER A 38 -2.69 -4.70 0.40
CA SER A 38 -2.90 -4.40 1.82
C SER A 38 -1.92 -5.15 2.72
N ILE A 39 -1.75 -6.47 2.52
CA ILE A 39 -0.77 -7.25 3.30
C ILE A 39 0.66 -6.78 2.99
N GLY A 40 0.96 -6.56 1.70
CA GLY A 40 2.27 -6.06 1.28
C GLY A 40 2.62 -4.72 1.91
N PHE A 41 1.66 -3.79 1.89
CA PHE A 41 1.76 -2.48 2.52
C PHE A 41 1.96 -2.61 4.04
N CYS A 42 1.10 -3.34 4.75
CA CYS A 42 1.20 -3.55 6.19
C CYS A 42 2.58 -4.08 6.61
N LEU A 43 3.10 -5.09 5.89
CA LEU A 43 4.41 -5.68 6.19
C LEU A 43 5.57 -4.73 5.89
N ALA A 44 5.52 -4.00 4.77
CA ALA A 44 6.55 -3.02 4.44
C ALA A 44 6.54 -1.86 5.42
N PHE A 45 5.36 -1.35 5.74
CA PHE A 45 5.13 -0.19 6.59
C PHE A 45 5.48 -0.45 8.05
N THR A 46 5.09 -1.61 8.60
CA THR A 46 5.46 -2.03 9.96
C THR A 46 6.98 -2.05 10.14
N ALA A 47 7.74 -2.45 9.12
CA ALA A 47 9.20 -2.43 9.18
C ALA A 47 9.79 -1.00 9.21
N LEU A 48 9.19 -0.05 8.50
CA LEU A 48 9.60 1.37 8.53
C LEU A 48 9.26 2.01 9.89
N PHE A 49 8.02 1.81 10.35
CA PHE A 49 7.54 2.27 11.65
C PHE A 49 8.43 1.74 12.78
N SER A 50 8.75 0.44 12.74
CA SER A 50 9.62 -0.22 13.71
C SER A 50 10.96 0.49 13.92
N LYS A 51 11.60 0.87 12.82
CA LYS A 51 12.88 1.56 12.85
C LYS A 51 12.74 2.98 13.40
N LEU A 52 11.74 3.73 12.96
CA LEU A 52 11.49 5.09 13.44
C LEU A 52 11.16 5.10 14.93
N TRP A 53 10.28 4.20 15.37
CA TRP A 53 9.89 4.06 16.77
C TRP A 53 11.10 3.76 17.66
N ARG A 54 11.94 2.78 17.25
CA ARG A 54 13.15 2.43 17.99
C ARG A 54 14.09 3.63 18.12
N VAL A 55 14.32 4.38 17.04
CA VAL A 55 15.18 5.57 17.05
C VAL A 55 14.63 6.62 18.00
N ASN A 56 13.35 6.98 17.87
CA ASN A 56 12.72 7.97 18.73
C ASN A 56 12.75 7.56 20.21
N LYS A 57 12.46 6.29 20.51
CA LYS A 57 12.45 5.77 21.89
C LYS A 57 13.86 5.80 22.50
N VAL A 58 14.89 5.37 21.78
CA VAL A 58 16.26 5.40 22.30
C VAL A 58 16.72 6.83 22.55
N MET A 59 16.46 7.74 21.61
CA MET A 59 16.99 9.09 21.66
C MET A 59 16.28 9.97 22.71
N LYS A 60 14.95 9.85 22.85
CA LYS A 60 14.21 10.52 23.94
C LYS A 60 14.70 10.11 25.33
N ASN A 61 15.03 8.82 25.51
CA ASN A 61 15.53 8.34 26.80
C ASN A 61 17.02 8.66 27.03
N ALA A 62 17.81 8.75 25.95
CA ALA A 62 19.20 9.20 26.02
C ALA A 62 19.32 10.66 26.47
N GLN A 63 18.40 11.54 26.04
CA GLN A 63 18.31 12.93 26.53
C GLN A 63 18.09 13.00 28.06
N GLY A 64 17.40 12.02 28.63
CA GLY A 64 17.22 11.88 30.08
C GLY A 64 18.30 11.06 30.79
N PHE A 65 19.43 10.75 30.12
CA PHE A 65 20.52 9.89 30.62
C PHE A 65 20.05 8.50 31.10
N ARG A 66 18.94 7.98 30.55
CA ARG A 66 18.39 6.66 30.89
C ARG A 66 18.69 5.64 29.80
N LYS A 67 19.40 4.57 30.16
CA LYS A 67 19.64 3.43 29.27
C LYS A 67 18.43 2.49 29.28
N ILE A 68 17.73 2.40 28.16
CA ILE A 68 16.57 1.50 27.98
C ILE A 68 16.88 0.45 26.93
N LYS A 69 16.55 -0.81 27.23
CA LYS A 69 16.55 -1.89 26.24
C LYS A 69 15.20 -1.89 25.53
N VAL A 70 15.19 -1.67 24.22
CA VAL A 70 13.95 -1.71 23.43
C VAL A 70 13.56 -3.18 23.22
N THR A 71 12.39 -3.56 23.72
CA THR A 71 11.84 -4.89 23.56
C THR A 71 11.21 -5.03 22.17
N PRO A 72 11.41 -6.14 21.44
CA PRO A 72 10.81 -6.34 20.12
C PRO A 72 9.27 -6.31 20.12
N LEU A 73 8.65 -6.71 21.23
CA LEU A 73 7.19 -6.77 21.39
C LEU A 73 6.51 -5.40 21.25
N ASP A 74 7.14 -4.32 21.71
CA ASP A 74 6.59 -2.95 21.66
C ASP A 74 6.26 -2.50 20.22
N VAL A 75 6.88 -3.15 19.24
CA VAL A 75 6.82 -2.78 17.83
C VAL A 75 6.04 -3.81 17.02
N ILE A 76 6.15 -5.09 17.39
CA ILE A 76 5.37 -6.16 16.77
C ILE A 76 3.88 -5.97 17.07
N VAL A 77 3.52 -5.52 18.28
CA VAL A 77 2.11 -5.34 18.67
C VAL A 77 1.38 -4.31 17.79
N PRO A 78 1.87 -3.07 17.58
CA PRO A 78 1.24 -2.12 16.66
C PRO A 78 1.13 -2.64 15.22
N GLY A 79 2.16 -3.32 14.72
CA GLY A 79 2.13 -3.93 13.38
C GLY A 79 1.12 -5.06 13.25
N ALA A 80 1.00 -5.91 14.27
CA ALA A 80 0.02 -6.99 14.32
C ALA A 80 -1.41 -6.45 14.41
N ILE A 81 -1.64 -5.36 15.14
CA ILE A 81 -2.94 -4.67 15.19
C ILE A 81 -3.28 -4.10 13.82
N LEU A 82 -2.35 -3.39 13.17
CA LEU A 82 -2.57 -2.81 11.84
C LEU A 82 -2.92 -3.89 10.80
N LEU A 83 -2.14 -4.97 10.77
CA LEU A 83 -2.36 -6.10 9.88
C LEU A 83 -3.67 -6.82 10.21
N GLY A 84 -3.98 -7.03 11.49
CA GLY A 84 -5.21 -7.69 11.94
C GLY A 84 -6.46 -6.91 11.54
N CYS A 85 -6.46 -5.59 11.70
CA CYS A 85 -7.56 -4.73 11.26
C CYS A 85 -7.77 -4.80 9.74
N ASN A 86 -6.69 -4.72 8.96
CA ASN A 86 -6.74 -4.83 7.50
C ASN A 86 -7.28 -6.21 7.05
N ILE A 87 -6.76 -7.29 7.64
CA ILE A 87 -7.23 -8.66 7.35
C ILE A 87 -8.71 -8.80 7.68
N LEU A 88 -9.17 -8.25 8.81
CA LEU A 88 -10.58 -8.31 9.20
C LEU A 88 -11.47 -7.61 8.17
N VAL A 89 -11.10 -6.41 7.72
CA VAL A 89 -11.83 -5.68 6.68
C VAL A 89 -11.85 -6.47 5.38
N LEU A 90 -10.72 -7.06 4.98
CA LEU A 90 -10.64 -7.86 3.76
C LEU A 90 -11.48 -9.14 3.83
N ILE A 91 -11.48 -9.84 4.96
CA ILE A 91 -12.34 -11.02 5.16
C ILE A 91 -13.82 -10.61 5.04
N LEU A 92 -14.21 -9.55 5.74
CA LEU A 92 -15.59 -9.04 5.66
C LEU A 92 -15.96 -8.68 4.23
N TRP A 93 -15.06 -8.03 3.49
CA TRP A 93 -15.30 -7.70 2.09
C TRP A 93 -15.45 -8.96 1.23
N THR A 94 -14.55 -9.94 1.36
CA THR A 94 -14.62 -11.20 0.58
C THR A 94 -15.88 -12.01 0.82
N VAL A 95 -16.39 -12.01 2.06
CA VAL A 95 -17.54 -12.85 2.45
C VAL A 95 -18.86 -12.15 2.17
N MET A 96 -18.95 -10.86 2.47
CA MET A 96 -20.21 -10.12 2.37
C MET A 96 -20.45 -9.54 0.97
N SER A 97 -19.39 -9.15 0.26
CA SER A 97 -19.51 -8.49 -1.04
C SER A 97 -18.34 -8.89 -1.95
N PRO A 98 -18.31 -10.16 -2.41
CA PRO A 98 -17.24 -10.64 -3.28
C PRO A 98 -17.21 -9.86 -4.59
N LEU A 99 -16.01 -9.55 -5.08
CA LEU A 99 -15.84 -8.92 -6.38
C LEU A 99 -15.86 -9.99 -7.48
N ILE A 100 -16.72 -9.77 -8.46
CA ILE A 100 -16.86 -10.58 -9.66
C ILE A 100 -16.45 -9.78 -10.89
N TRP A 101 -15.91 -10.47 -11.88
CA TRP A 101 -15.52 -9.88 -13.15
C TRP A 101 -16.72 -9.82 -14.08
N GLU A 102 -17.09 -8.61 -14.49
CA GLU A 102 -18.21 -8.38 -15.41
C GLU A 102 -17.81 -7.44 -16.55
N PHE A 103 -18.44 -7.64 -17.72
CA PHE A 103 -18.27 -6.76 -18.87
C PHE A 103 -19.24 -5.57 -18.77
N LYS A 104 -18.69 -4.36 -18.64
CA LYS A 104 -19.46 -3.11 -18.76
C LYS A 104 -19.46 -2.64 -20.21
N THR A 105 -20.66 -2.37 -20.74
CA THR A 105 -20.83 -1.85 -22.10
C THR A 105 -20.76 -0.31 -22.08
N LEU A 106 -19.78 0.27 -22.76
CA LEU A 106 -19.57 1.72 -22.82
C LEU A 106 -20.34 2.38 -23.96
N GLN A 107 -20.50 1.67 -25.07
CA GLN A 107 -21.15 2.19 -26.27
C GLN A 107 -22.01 1.11 -26.92
N TYR A 108 -23.19 1.51 -27.39
CA TYR A 108 -24.07 0.70 -28.20
C TYR A 108 -24.03 1.19 -29.65
N ASP A 109 -24.11 0.26 -30.60
CA ASP A 109 -24.32 0.57 -32.01
C ASP A 109 -25.77 1.05 -32.27
N GLU A 110 -26.03 1.58 -33.47
CA GLU A 110 -27.36 2.02 -33.93
C GLU A 110 -28.44 0.93 -33.83
N PHE A 111 -28.04 -0.34 -33.79
CA PHE A 111 -28.92 -1.50 -33.63
C PHE A 111 -29.05 -1.99 -32.18
N GLY A 112 -28.59 -1.22 -31.19
CA GLY A 112 -28.65 -1.58 -29.76
C GLY A 112 -27.70 -2.71 -29.34
N ARG A 113 -26.72 -3.07 -30.18
CA ARG A 113 -25.71 -4.09 -29.86
C ARG A 113 -24.51 -3.46 -29.14
N PRO A 114 -23.89 -4.13 -28.16
CA PRO A 114 -22.70 -3.61 -27.49
C PRO A 114 -21.53 -3.49 -28.47
N LYS A 115 -21.03 -2.27 -28.68
CA LYS A 115 -19.91 -1.95 -29.59
C LYS A 115 -18.57 -2.01 -28.89
N VAL A 116 -18.51 -1.47 -27.67
CA VAL A 116 -17.30 -1.43 -26.83
C VAL A 116 -17.64 -1.94 -25.45
N GLN A 117 -17.02 -3.04 -25.07
CA GLN A 117 -17.13 -3.64 -23.75
C GLN A 117 -15.77 -3.60 -23.06
N ILE A 118 -15.76 -3.24 -21.78
CA ILE A 118 -14.58 -3.30 -20.92
C ILE A 118 -14.85 -4.26 -19.78
N GLY A 119 -13.85 -5.05 -19.40
CA GLY A 119 -13.94 -5.87 -18.21
C GLY A 119 -13.65 -5.04 -16.97
N ALA A 120 -14.52 -5.15 -15.97
CA ALA A 120 -14.40 -4.44 -14.70
C ALA A 120 -14.74 -5.37 -13.54
N CYS A 121 -14.06 -5.18 -12.41
CA CYS A 121 -14.45 -5.84 -11.17
C CYS A 121 -15.61 -5.07 -10.55
N THR A 122 -16.77 -5.71 -10.42
CA THR A 122 -17.94 -5.12 -9.77
C THR A 122 -18.35 -5.96 -8.57
N SER A 123 -18.98 -5.34 -7.59
CA SER A 123 -19.67 -6.05 -6.51
C SER A 123 -21.14 -6.21 -6.87
N HIS A 124 -21.75 -7.31 -6.44
CA HIS A 124 -23.17 -7.58 -6.68
C HIS A 124 -24.09 -6.56 -5.97
N ASP A 125 -23.60 -5.92 -4.90
CA ASP A 125 -24.22 -4.76 -4.25
C ASP A 125 -23.43 -3.51 -4.65
N ASP A 126 -24.02 -2.64 -5.48
CA ASP A 126 -23.35 -1.46 -6.07
C ASP A 126 -22.87 -0.41 -5.04
N GLY A 127 -23.32 -0.49 -3.78
CA GLY A 127 -23.06 0.54 -2.76
C GLY A 127 -21.89 0.29 -1.79
N ASN A 128 -21.43 -0.97 -1.62
CA ASN A 128 -20.63 -1.32 -0.44
C ASN A 128 -19.11 -1.40 -0.70
N ALA A 129 -18.66 -1.58 -1.95
CA ALA A 129 -17.23 -1.71 -2.27
C ALA A 129 -16.41 -0.46 -1.90
N LEU A 130 -16.96 0.74 -2.11
CA LEU A 130 -16.31 2.00 -1.73
C LEU A 130 -16.14 2.14 -0.22
N ALA A 131 -17.06 1.59 0.58
CA ALA A 131 -16.96 1.62 2.04
C ALA A 131 -15.78 0.76 2.54
N TYR A 132 -15.58 -0.43 1.96
CA TYR A 132 -14.42 -1.28 2.29
C TYR A 132 -13.11 -0.65 1.85
N ILE A 133 -13.03 -0.11 0.62
CA ILE A 133 -11.85 0.60 0.13
C ILE A 133 -11.54 1.82 1.02
N GLY A 134 -12.56 2.63 1.33
CA GLY A 134 -12.43 3.79 2.21
C GLY A 134 -11.97 3.41 3.61
N SER A 135 -12.43 2.27 4.14
CA SER A 135 -12.00 1.76 5.44
C SER A 135 -10.52 1.35 5.44
N LEU A 136 -10.05 0.63 4.41
CA LEU A 136 -8.64 0.27 4.26
C LEU A 136 -7.76 1.52 4.15
N LEU A 137 -8.16 2.47 3.29
CA LEU A 137 -7.45 3.74 3.12
C LEU A 137 -7.41 4.57 4.40
N ALA A 138 -8.48 4.57 5.20
CA ALA A 138 -8.51 5.28 6.47
C ALA A 138 -7.55 4.64 7.48
N ILE A 139 -7.58 3.31 7.63
CA ILE A 139 -6.70 2.57 8.53
C ILE A 139 -5.23 2.81 8.16
N ASP A 140 -4.89 2.60 6.89
CA ASP A 140 -3.51 2.75 6.39
C ASP A 140 -3.07 4.22 6.37
N GLY A 141 -3.98 5.14 6.05
CA GLY A 141 -3.75 6.59 6.08
C GLY A 141 -3.43 7.09 7.49
N ILE A 142 -4.18 6.66 8.50
CA ILE A 142 -3.88 6.98 9.91
C ILE A 142 -2.49 6.44 10.29
N ALA A 143 -2.16 5.21 9.89
CA ALA A 143 -0.84 4.63 10.14
C ALA A 143 0.30 5.46 9.50
N ILE A 144 0.10 5.92 8.25
CA ILE A 144 1.00 6.83 7.53
C ILE A 144 1.20 8.12 8.32
N LEU A 145 0.11 8.77 8.74
CA LEU A 145 0.17 10.03 9.50
C LEU A 145 0.92 9.88 10.83
N ILE A 146 0.66 8.81 11.59
CA ILE A 146 1.39 8.51 12.84
C ILE A 146 2.89 8.33 12.58
N THR A 147 3.24 7.72 11.45
CA THR A 147 4.64 7.48 11.09
C THR A 147 5.33 8.72 10.57
N LEU A 148 4.62 9.57 9.83
CA LEU A 148 5.10 10.91 9.43
C LEU A 148 5.37 11.78 10.66
N TRP A 149 4.48 11.74 11.66
CA TRP A 149 4.70 12.44 12.92
C TRP A 149 5.96 11.94 13.64
N GLN A 150 6.18 10.62 13.68
CA GLN A 150 7.42 10.06 14.22
C GLN A 150 8.66 10.41 13.40
N ALA A 151 8.56 10.44 12.08
CA ALA A 151 9.65 10.87 11.22
C ALA A 151 10.00 12.35 11.44
N TYR A 152 8.98 13.18 11.66
CA TYR A 152 9.15 14.58 12.01
C TYR A 152 9.88 14.73 13.34
N GLU A 153 9.49 14.00 14.38
CA GLU A 153 10.18 14.02 15.68
C GLU A 153 11.66 13.60 15.54
N ALA A 154 11.93 12.59 14.70
CA ALA A 154 13.27 12.06 14.48
C ALA A 154 14.23 13.05 13.79
N ARG A 155 13.72 14.13 13.16
CA ARG A 155 14.52 15.08 12.36
C ARG A 155 15.55 15.87 13.17
N HIS A 156 15.26 16.11 14.45
CA HIS A 156 16.07 16.98 15.33
C HIS A 156 17.28 16.25 15.92
N ILE A 157 17.38 14.94 15.71
CA ILE A 157 18.43 14.11 16.27
C ILE A 157 19.54 13.97 15.21
N THR A 158 20.57 14.81 15.32
CA THR A 158 21.47 15.15 14.20
C THR A 158 22.83 14.45 14.17
N THR A 159 23.23 13.66 15.16
CA THR A 159 24.66 13.33 15.29
C THR A 159 25.15 12.02 14.66
N ASP A 160 24.29 11.02 14.37
CA ASP A 160 24.73 9.76 13.72
C ASP A 160 23.63 9.00 12.91
N LEU A 161 22.41 9.57 12.82
CA LEU A 161 21.20 8.86 12.36
C LEU A 161 20.75 9.32 10.96
N SER A 162 21.64 9.30 9.97
CA SER A 162 21.24 9.54 8.58
C SER A 162 20.16 8.55 8.10
N GLU A 163 20.14 7.32 8.65
CA GLU A 163 19.14 6.29 8.33
C GLU A 163 17.69 6.73 8.63
N SER A 164 17.43 7.50 9.70
CA SER A 164 16.07 7.95 10.02
C SER A 164 15.54 8.98 9.02
N LYS A 165 16.41 9.85 8.49
CA LYS A 165 16.04 10.84 7.46
C LYS A 165 15.61 10.17 6.17
N TYR A 166 16.34 9.13 5.73
CA TYR A 166 15.97 8.38 4.53
C TYR A 166 14.67 7.59 4.72
N ILE A 167 14.44 7.02 5.91
CA ILE A 167 13.15 6.38 6.21
C ILE A 167 12.02 7.40 6.19
N GLY A 168 12.21 8.59 6.77
CA GLY A 168 11.23 9.67 6.69
C GLY A 168 10.90 10.09 5.26
N LEU A 169 11.93 10.23 4.40
CA LEU A 169 11.75 10.56 2.99
C LEU A 169 10.98 9.47 2.23
N ALA A 170 11.21 8.19 2.55
CA ALA A 170 10.43 7.08 1.98
C ALA A 170 8.94 7.16 2.39
N VAL A 171 8.65 7.46 3.66
CA VAL A 171 7.26 7.58 4.14
C VAL A 171 6.57 8.79 3.51
N VAL A 172 7.28 9.91 3.32
CA VAL A 172 6.75 11.09 2.60
C VAL A 172 6.42 10.73 1.14
N ALA A 173 7.32 10.04 0.44
CA ALA A 173 7.07 9.62 -0.94
C ALA A 173 5.86 8.69 -1.07
N ILE A 174 5.67 7.75 -0.13
CA ILE A 174 4.49 6.87 -0.10
C ILE A 174 3.21 7.68 0.17
N PHE A 175 3.26 8.62 1.12
CA PHE A 175 2.14 9.50 1.44
C PHE A 175 1.72 10.33 0.22
N GLU A 176 2.68 10.98 -0.45
CA GLU A 176 2.44 11.79 -1.64
C GLU A 176 1.87 10.94 -2.80
N ALA A 177 2.48 9.79 -3.08
CA ALA A 177 2.02 8.87 -4.11
C ALA A 177 0.58 8.38 -3.85
N SER A 178 0.23 8.11 -2.59
CA SER A 178 -1.12 7.66 -2.20
C SER A 178 -2.13 8.80 -2.22
N PHE A 179 -1.75 9.98 -1.69
CA PHE A 179 -2.61 11.16 -1.58
C PHE A 179 -3.00 11.72 -2.96
N ILE A 180 -2.07 11.71 -3.91
CA ILE A 180 -2.33 12.13 -5.29
C ILE A 180 -2.92 10.97 -6.10
N GLY A 181 -2.36 9.76 -5.96
CA GLY A 181 -2.69 8.63 -6.81
C GLY A 181 -4.12 8.10 -6.64
N VAL A 182 -4.60 8.01 -5.39
CA VAL A 182 -5.92 7.43 -5.10
C VAL A 182 -7.08 8.28 -5.69
N PRO A 183 -7.13 9.62 -5.49
CA PRO A 183 -8.15 10.45 -6.13
C PRO A 183 -8.11 10.39 -7.65
N VAL A 184 -6.92 10.37 -8.25
CA VAL A 184 -6.80 10.30 -9.72
C VAL A 184 -7.36 8.97 -10.22
N ILE A 185 -7.04 7.85 -9.57
CA ILE A 185 -7.61 6.53 -9.92
C ILE A 185 -9.14 6.54 -9.82
N TYR A 186 -9.70 7.18 -8.78
CA TYR A 186 -11.15 7.29 -8.63
C TYR A 186 -11.79 8.07 -9.80
N ILE A 187 -11.16 9.16 -10.25
CA ILE A 187 -11.65 9.99 -11.35
C ILE A 187 -11.59 9.26 -12.70
N VAL A 188 -10.55 8.45 -12.95
CA VAL A 188 -10.36 7.75 -14.23
C VAL A 188 -10.91 6.32 -14.23
N ASN A 189 -11.80 5.97 -13.30
CA ASN A 189 -12.28 4.60 -13.11
C ASN A 189 -12.96 3.99 -14.35
N ASP A 190 -13.48 4.81 -15.25
CA ASP A 190 -14.09 4.40 -16.53
C ASP A 190 -13.07 3.93 -17.58
N GLN A 191 -11.77 4.17 -17.34
CA GLN A 191 -10.69 3.83 -18.27
C GLN A 191 -9.75 2.78 -17.67
N PRO A 192 -9.91 1.48 -18.00
CA PRO A 192 -9.14 0.40 -17.35
C PRO A 192 -7.63 0.52 -17.61
N ASN A 193 -7.23 0.98 -18.79
CA ASN A 193 -5.82 1.20 -19.13
C ASN A 193 -5.20 2.31 -18.27
N ALA A 194 -5.95 3.38 -17.99
CA ALA A 194 -5.48 4.47 -17.15
C ALA A 194 -5.37 4.02 -15.68
N VAL A 195 -6.36 3.29 -15.18
CA VAL A 195 -6.34 2.71 -13.82
C VAL A 195 -5.16 1.75 -13.64
N LEU A 196 -4.90 0.88 -14.61
CA LEU A 196 -3.76 -0.05 -14.61
C LEU A 196 -2.43 0.72 -14.56
N PHE A 197 -2.26 1.72 -15.45
CA PHE A 197 -1.05 2.51 -15.53
C PHE A 197 -0.79 3.28 -14.22
N LEU A 198 -1.80 3.96 -13.70
CA LEU A 198 -1.68 4.73 -12.44
C LEU A 198 -1.43 3.81 -11.24
N SER A 199 -2.16 2.71 -11.12
CA SER A 199 -1.98 1.76 -10.01
C SER A 199 -0.58 1.15 -10.02
N SER A 200 -0.10 0.72 -11.18
CA SER A 200 1.25 0.18 -11.33
C SER A 200 2.33 1.22 -11.07
N ALA A 201 2.14 2.47 -11.51
CA ALA A 201 3.05 3.58 -11.23
C ALA A 201 3.15 3.91 -9.74
N ILE A 202 2.01 3.98 -9.03
CA ILE A 202 1.99 4.23 -7.57
C ILE A 202 2.72 3.12 -6.81
N ILE A 203 2.45 1.85 -7.15
CA ILE A 203 3.11 0.69 -6.54
C ILE A 203 4.61 0.75 -6.82
N PHE A 204 5.00 1.01 -8.06
CA PHE A 204 6.40 1.08 -8.48
C PHE A 204 7.15 2.20 -7.75
N VAL A 205 6.62 3.41 -7.73
CA VAL A 205 7.22 4.57 -7.02
C VAL A 205 7.33 4.28 -5.53
N SER A 206 6.30 3.70 -4.91
CA SER A 206 6.31 3.35 -3.49
C SER A 206 7.38 2.30 -3.16
N VAL A 207 7.45 1.22 -3.95
CA VAL A 207 8.46 0.16 -3.76
C VAL A 207 9.88 0.70 -4.00
N LEU A 208 10.06 1.51 -5.05
CA LEU A 208 11.34 2.13 -5.37
C LEU A 208 11.79 3.09 -4.26
N ALA A 209 10.88 3.91 -3.72
CA ALA A 209 11.18 4.80 -2.61
C ALA A 209 11.60 4.01 -1.37
N ILE A 210 10.87 2.95 -1.01
CA ILE A 210 11.20 2.11 0.15
C ILE A 210 12.59 1.49 -0.05
N LEU A 211 12.83 0.79 -1.15
CA LEU A 211 14.09 0.07 -1.36
C LEU A 211 15.26 1.03 -1.55
N GLY A 212 15.09 2.05 -2.37
CA GLY A 212 16.12 3.04 -2.70
C GLY A 212 16.58 3.81 -1.47
N PHE A 213 15.66 4.32 -0.65
CA PHE A 213 16.04 5.07 0.54
C PHE A 213 16.54 4.19 1.69
N LEU A 214 16.08 2.94 1.83
CA LEU A 214 16.59 2.05 2.88
C LEU A 214 17.99 1.51 2.56
N PHE A 215 18.22 1.08 1.32
CA PHE A 215 19.42 0.34 0.93
C PHE A 215 20.45 1.21 0.19
N GLY A 216 20.02 2.25 -0.52
CA GLY A 216 20.92 3.14 -1.26
C GLY A 216 22.06 3.74 -0.41
N PRO A 217 21.75 4.34 0.76
CA PRO A 217 22.79 4.88 1.64
C PRO A 217 23.75 3.80 2.17
N LYS A 218 23.24 2.59 2.45
CA LYS A 218 24.03 1.46 2.96
C LYS A 218 24.99 0.93 1.91
N TYR A 219 24.52 0.79 0.68
CA TYR A 219 25.35 0.37 -0.44
C TYR A 219 26.45 1.40 -0.74
N ARG A 220 26.11 2.69 -0.74
CA ARG A 220 27.10 3.78 -0.93
C ARG A 220 28.16 3.81 0.18
N ALA A 221 27.76 3.53 1.44
CA ALA A 221 28.69 3.47 2.55
C ALA A 221 29.61 2.23 2.47
N TYR A 222 29.09 1.09 2.00
CA TYR A 222 29.86 -0.13 1.79
C TYR A 222 30.93 0.05 0.69
N TRP A 223 30.57 0.64 -0.45
CA TRP A 223 31.50 0.87 -1.57
C TRP A 223 32.57 1.92 -1.34
N LYS A 224 32.42 2.76 -0.31
CA LYS A 224 33.42 3.75 0.07
C LYS A 224 34.46 3.20 1.06
N LYS A 225 34.28 1.98 1.57
CA LYS A 225 35.29 1.24 2.34
C LYS A 225 36.12 0.38 1.40
#